data_AF-A0A1I8CZ20-F1
#
_entry.id   AF-A0A1I8CZ20-F1
#
_cell.length_a   1.000
_cell.length_b   1.000
_cell.length_c   1.000
_cell.angle_alpha   90.00
_cell.angle_beta   90.00
_cell.angle_gamma   90.00
#
_symmetry.space_group_name_H-M   'P 1'
#
loop_
_entity.id
_entity.type
_entity.pdbx_description
1 polymer ?
#
loop_
_entity_poly.entity_id
_entity_poly.type
_entity_poly.pdbx_seq_one_letter_code
_entity_poly.pdbx_strand_id
1 'polypeptide(L)'
;MFFWWLLFAFLLGLVNGYDSGSPFVHLEIQGTYSCSGTTFGTRYIITAAHCFYLSNKHCEDPNFGITHTNLHVDKEDVLVDVGGMCLPTKNLDIQCHAEAIPKRFKVTHVMVIKKYVDSRCAEGDVAVLRLEEQFEDRHVVLGQFDTAPNVLSVFGFGNDPSNPDHSQYLQFHEFETSKCKHENVGDDSFCTIESSKGNVCDGDSGGPLMEIGENYTLYGTVSRGSNCQIMKNRKRRALMKLRGNINIKIDSYAHILCGIPDIFGEDVPYGCENWIHKLDASTNQLIIY
;
A
#
# COMPACT_ATOMS: atom_id res chain seq x y z
N MET A 1 19.22 3.90 -22.26
CA MET A 1 18.38 3.94 -21.04
C MET A 1 17.89 2.57 -20.59
N PHE A 2 17.50 1.65 -21.48
CA PHE A 2 17.14 0.26 -21.11
C PHE A 2 18.29 -0.55 -20.46
N PHE A 3 19.52 -0.33 -20.94
CA PHE A 3 20.72 -1.03 -20.45
C PHE A 3 21.09 -0.69 -19.00
N TRP A 4 20.74 0.52 -18.53
CA TRP A 4 21.01 0.96 -17.16
C TRP A 4 19.98 0.42 -16.17
N TRP A 5 18.76 0.11 -16.60
CA TRP A 5 17.74 -0.48 -15.71
C TRP A 5 18.01 -1.96 -15.46
N LEU A 6 18.38 -2.72 -16.50
CA LEU A 6 18.91 -4.07 -16.32
C LEU A 6 20.17 -4.02 -15.47
N LEU A 7 21.13 -3.11 -15.69
CA LEU A 7 22.30 -3.00 -14.81
C LEU A 7 21.96 -2.58 -13.38
N PHE A 8 20.98 -1.72 -13.14
CA PHE A 8 20.60 -1.25 -11.80
C PHE A 8 19.77 -2.28 -11.04
N ALA A 9 18.84 -2.97 -11.70
CA ALA A 9 18.15 -4.14 -11.15
C ALA A 9 19.11 -5.33 -10.95
N PHE A 10 20.11 -5.49 -11.82
CA PHE A 10 21.17 -6.49 -11.69
C PHE A 10 22.20 -6.09 -10.63
N LEU A 11 22.48 -4.80 -10.42
CA LEU A 11 23.34 -4.29 -9.34
C LEU A 11 22.62 -4.37 -7.98
N LEU A 12 21.33 -4.06 -7.91
CA LEU A 12 20.50 -4.33 -6.72
C LEU A 12 20.43 -5.84 -6.44
N GLY A 13 20.25 -6.66 -7.47
CA GLY A 13 20.24 -8.13 -7.36
C GLY A 13 21.59 -8.76 -7.01
N LEU A 14 22.72 -8.12 -7.36
CA LEU A 14 24.08 -8.61 -7.07
C LEU A 14 24.64 -8.14 -5.73
N VAL A 15 24.20 -6.98 -5.23
CA VAL A 15 24.74 -6.40 -3.99
C VAL A 15 24.00 -6.91 -2.75
N ASN A 16 22.72 -7.27 -2.85
CA ASN A 16 21.91 -7.68 -1.69
C ASN A 16 21.34 -9.11 -1.73
N GLY A 17 21.58 -9.89 -2.78
CA GLY A 17 20.93 -11.19 -2.93
C GLY A 17 19.43 -11.05 -3.24
N TYR A 18 18.93 -11.99 -4.03
CA TYR A 18 17.55 -12.03 -4.50
C TYR A 18 16.65 -12.47 -3.34
N ASP A 19 16.27 -11.56 -2.45
CA ASP A 19 15.63 -11.97 -1.20
C ASP A 19 14.09 -12.07 -1.35
N SER A 20 13.58 -13.25 -1.02
CA SER A 20 12.23 -13.52 -0.53
C SER A 20 11.79 -12.57 0.61
N GLY A 21 12.70 -11.76 1.13
CA GLY A 21 12.56 -10.78 2.19
C GLY A 21 12.36 -9.32 1.83
N SER A 22 11.85 -9.04 0.65
CA SER A 22 11.27 -7.72 0.41
C SER A 22 10.00 -7.49 1.26
N PRO A 23 9.70 -6.24 1.68
CA PRO A 23 8.54 -5.91 2.49
C PRO A 23 7.27 -5.68 1.65
N PHE A 24 7.30 -6.01 0.35
CA PHE A 24 6.23 -5.68 -0.58
C PHE A 24 5.14 -6.74 -0.54
N VAL A 25 3.91 -6.30 -0.69
CA VAL A 25 2.74 -7.17 -0.53
C VAL A 25 1.79 -6.97 -1.69
N HIS A 26 1.29 -8.10 -2.21
CA HIS A 26 0.10 -8.15 -3.04
C HIS A 26 -1.08 -8.67 -2.22
N LEU A 27 -2.25 -8.06 -2.42
CA LEU A 27 -3.51 -8.46 -1.82
C LEU A 27 -4.43 -8.96 -2.92
N GLU A 28 -4.91 -10.19 -2.78
CA GLU A 28 -5.99 -10.75 -3.60
C GLU A 28 -7.28 -10.72 -2.78
N ILE A 29 -8.27 -9.98 -3.26
CA ILE A 29 -9.54 -9.73 -2.56
C ILE A 29 -10.68 -10.28 -3.41
N GLN A 30 -11.49 -11.18 -2.83
CA GLN A 30 -12.61 -11.88 -3.50
C GLN A 30 -12.20 -12.55 -4.82
N GLY A 31 -10.94 -12.98 -4.93
CA GLY A 31 -10.35 -13.65 -6.09
C GLY A 31 -10.28 -12.82 -7.38
N THR A 32 -10.61 -11.53 -7.35
CA THR A 32 -10.72 -10.69 -8.55
C THR A 32 -10.17 -9.28 -8.40
N TYR A 33 -10.19 -8.72 -7.19
CA TYR A 33 -9.70 -7.37 -6.94
C TYR A 33 -8.30 -7.45 -6.33
N SER A 34 -7.40 -6.59 -6.81
CA SER A 34 -6.03 -6.51 -6.31
C SER A 34 -5.81 -5.19 -5.60
N CYS A 35 -5.07 -5.24 -4.51
CA CYS A 35 -4.42 -4.09 -3.88
C CYS A 35 -2.96 -4.43 -3.59
N SER A 36 -2.20 -3.42 -3.19
CA SER A 36 -0.83 -3.57 -2.73
C SER A 36 -0.72 -3.22 -1.24
N GLY A 37 0.43 -3.48 -0.65
CA GLY A 37 0.69 -3.15 0.74
C GLY A 37 2.15 -3.26 1.10
N THR A 38 2.44 -3.11 2.38
CA THR A 38 3.76 -3.39 2.92
C THR A 38 3.69 -4.06 4.28
N THR A 39 4.68 -4.92 4.55
CA THR A 39 4.83 -5.57 5.85
C THR A 39 5.09 -4.57 6.97
N PHE A 40 4.63 -4.90 8.17
CA PHE A 40 4.88 -4.15 9.39
C PHE A 40 5.06 -5.13 10.56
N GLY A 41 6.27 -5.15 11.13
CA GLY A 41 6.69 -6.21 12.04
C GLY A 41 6.58 -7.60 11.42
N THR A 42 6.27 -8.60 12.26
CA THR A 42 6.29 -10.03 11.86
C THR A 42 4.93 -10.61 11.51
N ARG A 43 3.84 -9.82 11.60
CA ARG A 43 2.46 -10.34 11.43
C ARG A 43 1.49 -9.36 10.77
N TYR A 44 1.88 -8.10 10.55
CA TYR A 44 0.96 -7.06 10.09
C TYR A 44 1.27 -6.59 8.68
N ILE A 45 0.23 -6.19 7.95
CA ILE A 45 0.34 -5.52 6.65
C ILE A 45 -0.34 -4.17 6.74
N ILE A 46 0.33 -3.11 6.32
CA ILE A 46 -0.26 -1.79 6.09
C ILE A 46 -0.70 -1.70 4.63
N THR A 47 -1.94 -1.25 4.40
CA THR A 47 -2.55 -1.06 3.08
C THR A 47 -3.60 0.07 3.13
N ALA A 48 -4.42 0.23 2.09
CA ALA A 48 -5.48 1.24 2.02
C ALA A 48 -6.83 0.71 2.52
N ALA A 49 -7.62 1.58 3.15
CA ALA A 49 -8.94 1.22 3.68
C ALA A 49 -9.95 0.98 2.56
N HIS A 50 -9.90 1.78 1.49
CA HIS A 50 -10.85 1.67 0.38
C HIS A 50 -10.82 0.31 -0.32
N CYS A 51 -9.73 -0.46 -0.19
CA CYS A 51 -9.61 -1.81 -0.74
C CYS A 51 -10.69 -2.78 -0.23
N PHE A 52 -11.27 -2.52 0.94
CA PHE A 52 -12.24 -3.40 1.58
C PHE A 52 -13.70 -2.93 1.44
N TYR A 53 -13.94 -1.96 0.58
CA TYR A 53 -15.27 -1.44 0.24
C TYR A 53 -15.55 -1.66 -1.25
N LEU A 54 -16.48 -2.56 -1.57
CA LEU A 54 -16.77 -2.99 -2.94
C LEU A 54 -17.45 -1.92 -3.82
N SER A 55 -18.08 -0.92 -3.21
CA SER A 55 -18.77 0.14 -3.93
C SER A 55 -17.89 1.36 -4.08
N ASN A 56 -17.62 1.83 -5.30
CA ASN A 56 -16.93 3.11 -5.54
C ASN A 56 -17.69 4.34 -5.00
N LYS A 57 -18.90 4.14 -4.45
CA LYS A 57 -19.73 5.18 -3.85
C LYS A 57 -19.96 4.99 -2.35
N HIS A 58 -19.19 4.10 -1.70
CA HIS A 58 -19.35 3.87 -0.25
C HIS A 58 -19.25 5.16 0.57
N CYS A 59 -18.39 6.09 0.15
CA CYS A 59 -18.24 7.41 0.76
C CYS A 59 -19.48 8.31 0.65
N GLU A 60 -20.32 8.10 -0.38
CA GLU A 60 -21.56 8.85 -0.61
C GLU A 60 -22.75 8.27 0.16
N ASP A 61 -22.63 7.02 0.65
CA ASP A 61 -23.70 6.34 1.37
C ASP A 61 -24.06 7.11 2.65
N PRO A 62 -25.33 7.52 2.84
CA PRO A 62 -25.77 8.21 4.06
C PRO A 62 -25.57 7.38 5.33
N ASN A 63 -25.51 6.05 5.22
CA ASN A 63 -25.30 5.13 6.33
C ASN A 63 -23.83 4.77 6.56
N PHE A 64 -22.90 5.29 5.75
CA PHE A 64 -21.48 4.94 5.81
C PHE A 64 -20.91 4.98 7.24
N GLY A 65 -21.22 6.06 7.97
CA GLY A 65 -20.74 6.30 9.34
C GLY A 65 -21.67 5.85 10.46
N ILE A 66 -22.83 5.25 10.17
CA ILE A 66 -23.83 4.93 11.19
C ILE A 66 -23.57 3.56 11.81
N THR A 67 -23.25 2.56 10.98
CA THR A 67 -23.19 1.18 11.45
C THR A 67 -21.77 0.71 11.76
N HIS A 68 -20.71 1.38 11.29
CA HIS A 68 -19.35 0.82 11.32
C HIS A 68 -19.31 -0.65 10.87
N THR A 69 -20.25 -1.12 10.05
CA THR A 69 -20.38 -2.52 9.57
C THR A 69 -20.50 -2.58 8.05
N ASN A 70 -19.99 -1.56 7.36
CA ASN A 70 -20.04 -1.49 5.89
C ASN A 70 -18.77 -2.08 5.24
N LEU A 71 -17.93 -2.77 6.01
CA LEU A 71 -16.91 -3.63 5.42
C LEU A 71 -17.62 -4.69 4.59
N HIS A 72 -17.34 -4.72 3.29
CA HIS A 72 -18.03 -5.60 2.35
C HIS A 72 -17.19 -6.82 1.97
N VAL A 73 -15.96 -6.88 2.47
CA VAL A 73 -15.00 -7.96 2.21
C VAL A 73 -14.80 -8.72 3.51
N ASP A 74 -15.21 -10.00 3.52
CA ASP A 74 -14.91 -10.91 4.61
C ASP A 74 -13.42 -11.24 4.61
N LYS A 75 -12.81 -11.40 5.79
CA LYS A 75 -11.38 -11.69 5.92
C LYS A 75 -10.98 -13.00 5.25
N GLU A 76 -11.90 -13.96 5.17
CA GLU A 76 -11.70 -15.24 4.49
C GLU A 76 -11.54 -15.08 2.97
N ASP A 77 -12.04 -13.98 2.41
CA ASP A 77 -11.89 -13.60 1.00
C ASP A 77 -10.63 -12.77 0.72
N VAL A 78 -9.79 -12.52 1.73
CA VAL A 78 -8.54 -11.78 1.60
C VAL A 78 -7.34 -12.72 1.72
N LEU A 79 -6.59 -12.84 0.63
CA LEU A 79 -5.31 -13.55 0.59
C LEU A 79 -4.18 -12.54 0.44
N VAL A 80 -3.10 -12.77 1.19
CA VAL A 80 -1.95 -11.87 1.27
C VAL A 80 -0.70 -12.57 0.77
N ASP A 81 -0.10 -12.05 -0.29
CA ASP A 81 1.15 -12.53 -0.84
C ASP A 81 2.29 -11.62 -0.35
N VAL A 82 3.17 -12.14 0.50
CA VAL A 82 4.26 -11.38 1.11
C VAL A 82 5.59 -11.74 0.45
N GLY A 83 6.34 -10.70 0.08
CA GLY A 83 7.64 -10.82 -0.55
C GLY A 83 7.54 -11.26 -2.01
N GLY A 84 8.61 -11.84 -2.53
CA GLY A 84 8.66 -12.28 -3.93
C GLY A 84 8.53 -11.13 -4.94
N MET A 85 8.60 -11.50 -6.22
CA MET A 85 8.52 -10.56 -7.34
C MET A 85 7.65 -11.05 -8.49
N CYS A 86 7.12 -12.27 -8.39
CA CYS A 86 6.32 -12.89 -9.45
C CYS A 86 5.13 -13.64 -8.85
N LEU A 87 3.93 -13.18 -9.17
CA LEU A 87 2.68 -13.80 -8.76
C LEU A 87 2.40 -15.02 -9.65
N PRO A 88 2.27 -16.23 -9.08
CA PRO A 88 1.99 -17.42 -9.87
C PRO A 88 0.58 -17.31 -10.46
N THR A 89 0.45 -17.52 -11.78
CA THR A 89 -0.85 -17.49 -12.46
C THR A 89 -1.15 -18.82 -13.15
N LYS A 90 -2.42 -19.01 -13.51
CA LYS A 90 -2.84 -20.16 -14.32
C LYS A 90 -2.37 -20.07 -15.78
N ASN A 91 -1.77 -18.95 -16.19
CA ASN A 91 -1.26 -18.79 -17.55
C ASN A 91 0.06 -19.55 -17.69
N LEU A 92 0.08 -20.60 -18.51
CA LEU A 92 1.24 -21.47 -18.73
C LEU A 92 2.43 -20.75 -19.40
N ASP A 93 2.19 -19.58 -20.02
CA ASP A 93 3.22 -18.78 -20.67
C ASP A 93 4.05 -17.96 -19.67
N ILE A 94 3.62 -17.84 -18.41
CA ILE A 94 4.32 -17.09 -17.37
C ILE A 94 4.76 -18.05 -16.27
N GLN A 95 6.06 -18.34 -16.26
CA GLN A 95 6.69 -19.22 -15.28
C GLN A 95 7.53 -18.40 -14.32
N CYS A 96 7.02 -18.23 -13.10
CA CYS A 96 7.80 -17.69 -12.00
C CYS A 96 8.88 -18.70 -11.56
N HIS A 97 10.10 -18.21 -11.35
CA HIS A 97 11.11 -18.98 -10.62
C HIS A 97 10.65 -19.20 -9.18
N ALA A 98 10.91 -20.38 -8.61
CA ALA A 98 10.41 -20.76 -7.29
C ALA A 98 10.84 -19.77 -6.19
N GLU A 99 12.05 -19.23 -6.30
CA GLU A 99 12.61 -18.24 -5.36
C GLU A 99 11.96 -16.85 -5.50
N ALA A 100 11.29 -16.57 -6.63
CA ALA A 100 10.62 -15.31 -6.90
C ALA A 100 9.13 -15.31 -6.50
N ILE A 101 8.60 -16.45 -6.08
CA ILE A 101 7.18 -16.60 -5.71
C ILE A 101 6.98 -16.11 -4.26
N PRO A 102 5.99 -15.24 -3.99
CA PRO A 102 5.66 -14.82 -2.63
C PRO A 102 5.15 -15.98 -1.78
N LYS A 103 5.33 -15.85 -0.46
CA LYS A 103 4.60 -16.73 0.48
C LYS A 103 3.20 -16.15 0.69
N ARG A 104 2.19 -17.01 0.53
CA ARG A 104 0.77 -16.65 0.72
C ARG A 104 0.31 -16.89 2.16
N PHE A 105 -0.44 -15.93 2.70
CA PHE A 105 -0.95 -15.91 4.07
C PHE A 105 -2.46 -15.65 4.07
N LYS A 106 -3.12 -16.15 5.13
CA LYS A 106 -4.52 -15.86 5.45
C LYS A 106 -4.63 -14.71 6.45
N VAL A 107 -5.75 -14.00 6.38
CA VAL A 107 -6.07 -12.89 7.26
C VAL A 107 -6.95 -13.34 8.43
N THR A 108 -6.62 -12.89 9.63
CA THR A 108 -7.44 -13.11 10.84
C THR A 108 -8.27 -11.89 11.21
N HIS A 109 -7.77 -10.69 10.89
CA HIS A 109 -8.46 -9.44 11.14
C HIS A 109 -8.19 -8.41 10.06
N VAL A 110 -9.22 -7.66 9.69
CA VAL A 110 -9.15 -6.45 8.87
C VAL A 110 -9.43 -5.26 9.79
N MET A 111 -8.50 -4.34 9.89
CA MET A 111 -8.58 -3.22 10.81
C MET A 111 -8.51 -1.91 10.04
N VAL A 112 -9.57 -1.10 10.09
CA VAL A 112 -9.67 0.17 9.36
C VAL A 112 -9.55 1.34 10.32
N ILE A 113 -8.74 2.34 9.97
CA ILE A 113 -8.68 3.58 10.74
C ILE A 113 -10.06 4.24 10.76
N LYS A 114 -10.64 4.45 11.95
CA LYS A 114 -12.02 4.98 12.09
C LYS A 114 -12.21 6.34 11.42
N LYS A 115 -11.14 7.14 11.34
CA LYS A 115 -11.12 8.43 10.62
C LYS A 115 -11.53 8.29 9.15
N TYR A 116 -11.29 7.14 8.50
CA TYR A 116 -11.80 6.85 7.16
C TYR A 116 -13.31 6.96 7.08
N VAL A 117 -13.98 6.34 8.03
CA VAL A 117 -15.44 6.29 8.09
C VAL A 117 -15.99 7.64 8.54
N ASP A 118 -15.41 8.22 9.60
CA ASP A 118 -15.88 9.47 10.19
C ASP A 118 -15.71 10.68 9.23
N SER A 119 -14.65 10.68 8.43
CA SER A 119 -14.37 11.73 7.44
C SER A 119 -15.06 11.50 6.09
N ARG A 120 -15.79 10.38 5.93
CA ARG A 120 -16.38 9.95 4.65
C ARG A 120 -15.32 9.87 3.54
N CYS A 121 -14.24 9.15 3.83
CA CYS A 121 -13.10 8.89 2.94
C CYS A 121 -12.23 10.10 2.59
N ALA A 122 -12.43 11.24 3.25
CA ALA A 122 -11.60 12.42 3.03
C ALA A 122 -10.18 12.25 3.62
N GLU A 123 -10.07 11.48 4.69
CA GLU A 123 -8.86 11.21 5.46
C GLU A 123 -8.86 9.76 5.96
N GLY A 124 -7.72 9.23 6.40
CA GLY A 124 -7.61 7.94 7.06
C GLY A 124 -7.71 6.74 6.14
N ASP A 125 -7.40 6.89 4.84
CA ASP A 125 -7.42 5.78 3.88
C ASP A 125 -6.26 4.79 4.10
N VAL A 126 -6.28 4.16 5.28
CA VAL A 126 -5.30 3.21 5.79
C VAL A 126 -6.05 2.08 6.48
N ALA A 127 -5.63 0.85 6.18
CA ALA A 127 -6.05 -0.34 6.87
C ALA A 127 -4.84 -1.20 7.25
N VAL A 128 -5.02 -2.02 8.27
CA VAL A 128 -4.04 -2.97 8.76
C VAL A 128 -4.64 -4.37 8.75
N LEU A 129 -3.92 -5.32 8.17
CA LEU A 129 -4.28 -6.73 8.20
C LEU A 129 -3.43 -7.44 9.24
N ARG A 130 -4.05 -8.31 10.05
CA ARG A 130 -3.32 -9.24 10.92
C ARG A 130 -3.34 -10.64 10.31
N LEU A 131 -2.16 -11.21 10.08
CA LEU A 131 -2.02 -12.53 9.46
C LEU A 131 -2.13 -13.68 10.47
N GLU A 132 -2.58 -14.85 9.99
CA GLU A 132 -2.72 -16.08 10.79
C GLU A 132 -1.36 -16.63 11.26
N GLU A 133 -0.33 -16.53 10.41
CA GLU A 133 1.04 -16.94 10.70
C GLU A 133 1.99 -15.74 10.76
N GLN A 134 3.10 -15.89 11.49
CA GLN A 134 4.20 -14.93 11.46
C GLN A 134 5.11 -15.17 10.24
N PHE A 135 5.82 -14.11 9.87
CA PHE A 135 6.91 -14.09 8.91
C PHE A 135 8.13 -13.40 9.51
N GLU A 136 9.28 -13.54 8.86
CA GLU A 136 10.51 -12.87 9.26
C GLU A 136 10.36 -11.35 9.16
N ASP A 137 10.83 -10.62 10.18
CA ASP A 137 10.74 -9.16 10.18
C ASP A 137 11.50 -8.57 8.98
N ARG A 138 10.85 -7.67 8.24
CA ARG A 138 11.43 -6.98 7.08
C ARG A 138 11.95 -5.59 7.43
N HIS A 139 11.97 -5.24 8.73
CA HIS A 139 12.53 -4.01 9.26
C HIS A 139 11.97 -2.73 8.60
N VAL A 140 10.66 -2.70 8.38
CA VAL A 140 9.95 -1.51 7.89
C VAL A 140 9.71 -0.55 9.06
N VAL A 141 10.24 0.67 8.95
CA VAL A 141 10.11 1.73 9.96
C VAL A 141 9.15 2.80 9.46
N LEU A 142 8.33 3.36 10.36
CA LEU A 142 7.45 4.50 10.05
C LEU A 142 8.23 5.82 10.11
N GLY A 143 8.40 6.47 8.97
CA GLY A 143 9.10 7.75 8.84
C GLY A 143 8.19 8.94 9.12
N GLN A 144 8.75 10.01 9.68
CA GLN A 144 8.06 11.30 9.81
C GLN A 144 8.01 12.00 8.46
N PHE A 145 6.83 12.40 8.00
CA PHE A 145 6.67 12.92 6.65
C PHE A 145 7.38 14.27 6.45
N ASP A 146 7.48 15.09 7.49
CA ASP A 146 8.21 16.36 7.45
C ASP A 146 9.71 16.20 7.16
N THR A 147 10.26 15.01 7.37
CA THR A 147 11.65 14.67 7.05
C THR A 147 11.79 13.83 5.79
N ALA A 148 10.70 13.57 5.06
CA ALA A 148 10.72 12.73 3.87
C ALA A 148 11.57 13.35 2.75
N PRO A 149 12.30 12.52 1.97
CA PRO A 149 12.97 13.00 0.78
C PRO A 149 11.97 13.48 -0.28
N ASN A 150 12.43 14.34 -1.18
CA ASN A 150 11.59 14.85 -2.27
C ASN A 150 11.22 13.76 -3.29
N VAL A 151 11.95 12.66 -3.34
CA VAL A 151 11.71 11.53 -4.24
C VAL A 151 11.48 10.29 -3.38
N LEU A 152 10.37 9.60 -3.61
CA LEU A 152 10.00 8.38 -2.90
C LEU A 152 9.88 7.20 -3.86
N SER A 153 10.35 6.04 -3.40
CA SER A 153 10.23 4.76 -4.07
C SER A 153 8.85 4.16 -3.86
N VAL A 154 8.20 3.72 -4.94
CA VAL A 154 6.87 3.11 -4.94
C VAL A 154 6.92 1.75 -5.59
N PHE A 155 6.29 0.78 -4.94
CA PHE A 155 6.24 -0.61 -5.38
C PHE A 155 4.81 -1.12 -5.40
N GLY A 156 4.51 -2.01 -6.34
CA GLY A 156 3.19 -2.61 -6.45
C GLY A 156 3.07 -3.63 -7.58
N PHE A 157 1.93 -4.30 -7.61
CA PHE A 157 1.53 -5.24 -8.66
C PHE A 157 0.36 -4.68 -9.48
N GLY A 158 0.15 -3.36 -9.44
CA GLY A 158 -0.93 -2.70 -10.14
C GLY A 158 -0.87 -2.86 -11.66
N ASN A 159 -2.01 -2.62 -12.29
CA ASN A 159 -2.20 -2.79 -13.71
C ASN A 159 -1.27 -1.88 -14.52
N ASP A 160 -0.47 -2.47 -15.41
CA ASP A 160 0.28 -1.73 -16.43
C ASP A 160 -0.46 -1.75 -17.79
N PRO A 161 -1.14 -0.65 -18.20
CA PRO A 161 -1.86 -0.64 -19.47
C PRO A 161 -1.01 -0.74 -20.74
N SER A 162 0.32 -0.83 -20.62
CA SER A 162 1.27 -0.98 -21.73
C SER A 162 1.64 -2.44 -21.89
N ASN A 163 1.61 -3.17 -20.78
CA ASN A 163 1.92 -4.59 -20.74
C ASN A 163 1.05 -5.23 -19.64
N PRO A 164 -0.18 -5.66 -19.96
CA PRO A 164 -1.07 -6.24 -18.95
C PRO A 164 -0.46 -7.43 -18.21
N ASP A 165 0.40 -8.21 -18.87
CA ASP A 165 1.13 -9.34 -18.29
C ASP A 165 2.18 -8.91 -17.24
N HIS A 166 2.59 -7.63 -17.23
CA HIS A 166 3.49 -7.09 -16.19
C HIS A 166 2.85 -6.95 -14.82
N SER A 167 1.52 -6.98 -14.71
CA SER A 167 0.83 -6.92 -13.42
C SER A 167 1.10 -8.17 -12.56
N GLN A 168 1.71 -9.22 -13.14
CA GLN A 168 2.18 -10.41 -12.43
C GLN A 168 3.54 -10.20 -11.78
N TYR A 169 4.31 -9.20 -12.21
CA TYR A 169 5.63 -8.91 -11.68
C TYR A 169 5.57 -7.68 -10.77
N LEU A 170 6.42 -7.68 -9.75
CA LEU A 170 6.60 -6.50 -8.91
C LEU A 170 7.15 -5.35 -9.76
N GLN A 171 6.46 -4.22 -9.72
CA GLN A 171 6.83 -3.00 -10.42
C GLN A 171 7.38 -1.97 -9.45
N PHE A 172 8.23 -1.09 -9.98
CA PHE A 172 8.92 -0.05 -9.23
C PHE A 172 8.88 1.28 -9.98
N HIS A 173 8.65 2.36 -9.24
CA HIS A 173 8.79 3.72 -9.75
C HIS A 173 9.26 4.69 -8.67
N GLU A 174 10.01 5.72 -9.06
CA GLU A 174 10.34 6.83 -8.19
C GLU A 174 9.44 8.02 -8.54
N PHE A 175 8.76 8.58 -7.54
CA PHE A 175 7.96 9.77 -7.73
C PHE A 175 8.48 10.94 -6.91
N GLU A 176 8.56 12.10 -7.57
CA GLU A 176 8.75 13.38 -6.89
C GLU A 176 7.47 13.77 -6.13
N THR A 177 7.63 14.21 -4.88
CA THR A 177 6.58 14.86 -4.12
C THR A 177 6.20 16.19 -4.78
N SER A 178 4.95 16.58 -4.64
CA SER A 178 4.40 17.75 -5.31
C SER A 178 3.27 18.37 -4.50
N LYS A 179 2.98 19.63 -4.79
CA LYS A 179 1.79 20.29 -4.24
C LYS A 179 0.54 19.62 -4.81
N CYS A 180 -0.35 19.19 -3.92
CA CYS A 180 -1.67 18.72 -4.32
C CYS A 180 -2.46 19.84 -5.01
N LYS A 181 -3.06 19.55 -6.17
CA LYS A 181 -3.90 20.50 -6.92
C LYS A 181 -5.38 20.11 -6.94
N HIS A 182 -5.76 19.18 -6.07
CA HIS A 182 -7.15 18.82 -5.82
C HIS A 182 -7.81 19.88 -4.94
N GLU A 183 -9.12 20.03 -5.05
CA GLU A 183 -9.87 21.06 -4.30
C GLU A 183 -10.04 20.68 -2.83
N ASN A 184 -10.23 19.39 -2.54
CA ASN A 184 -10.36 18.86 -1.19
C ASN A 184 -9.32 17.75 -1.00
N VAL A 185 -8.37 17.98 -0.11
CA VAL A 185 -7.29 17.05 0.25
C VAL A 185 -7.23 17.02 1.76
N GLY A 186 -7.23 15.83 2.34
CA GLY A 186 -7.09 15.65 3.78
C GLY A 186 -5.76 16.18 4.30
N ASP A 187 -5.72 16.63 5.56
CA ASP A 187 -4.48 17.10 6.19
C ASP A 187 -3.44 15.98 6.35
N ASP A 188 -3.93 14.74 6.42
CA ASP A 188 -3.16 13.49 6.42
C ASP A 188 -2.59 13.12 5.05
N SER A 189 -2.84 13.91 4.01
CA SER A 189 -2.53 13.54 2.64
C SER A 189 -1.37 14.35 2.06
N PHE A 190 -0.64 13.75 1.13
CA PHE A 190 0.37 14.42 0.30
C PHE A 190 0.27 13.94 -1.14
N CYS A 191 0.90 14.68 -2.07
CA CYS A 191 0.84 14.33 -3.48
C CYS A 191 2.19 14.03 -4.09
N THR A 192 2.18 13.16 -5.09
CA THR A 192 3.30 12.93 -5.99
C THR A 192 2.95 13.25 -7.44
N ILE A 193 3.96 13.48 -8.27
CA ILE A 193 3.76 13.85 -9.67
C ILE A 193 3.06 12.74 -10.46
N GLU A 194 2.14 13.14 -11.34
CA GLU A 194 1.52 12.25 -12.31
C GLU A 194 2.25 12.40 -13.65
N SER A 195 2.62 11.28 -14.27
CA SER A 195 3.30 11.32 -15.57
C SER A 195 2.84 10.20 -16.49
N SER A 196 3.19 10.32 -17.77
CA SER A 196 2.97 9.23 -18.72
C SER A 196 4.10 8.21 -18.76
N LYS A 197 5.17 8.44 -17.98
CA LYS A 197 6.31 7.53 -17.87
C LYS A 197 6.15 6.59 -16.67
N GLY A 198 5.30 6.96 -15.71
CA GLY A 198 4.92 6.18 -14.54
C GLY A 198 3.80 6.91 -13.80
N ASN A 199 2.86 6.12 -13.29
CA ASN A 199 1.74 6.57 -12.47
C ASN A 199 1.30 5.40 -11.57
N VAL A 200 0.64 5.68 -10.46
CA VAL A 200 -0.07 4.64 -9.70
C VAL A 200 -1.37 4.30 -10.43
N CYS A 201 -1.69 3.02 -10.51
CA CYS A 201 -2.82 2.47 -11.26
C CYS A 201 -3.71 1.59 -10.38
N ASP A 202 -4.80 1.08 -10.96
CA ASP A 202 -5.67 0.11 -10.29
C ASP A 202 -4.83 -1.09 -9.83
N GLY A 203 -4.88 -1.43 -8.55
CA GLY A 203 -4.04 -2.48 -7.93
C GLY A 203 -2.84 -1.98 -7.12
N ASP A 204 -2.39 -0.73 -7.33
CA ASP A 204 -1.32 -0.13 -6.52
C ASP A 204 -1.83 0.46 -5.20
N SER A 205 -3.14 0.54 -5.01
CA SER A 205 -3.78 1.03 -3.79
C SER A 205 -3.22 0.35 -2.54
N GLY A 206 -2.83 1.14 -1.54
CA GLY A 206 -2.16 0.68 -0.32
C GLY A 206 -0.67 0.42 -0.47
N GLY A 207 -0.13 0.46 -1.69
CA GLY A 207 1.29 0.30 -1.97
C GLY A 207 2.15 1.35 -1.26
N PRO A 208 3.39 1.00 -0.88
CA PRO A 208 4.22 1.87 -0.06
C PRO A 208 4.88 3.00 -0.86
N LEU A 209 5.03 4.17 -0.23
CA LEU A 209 5.94 5.23 -0.63
C LEU A 209 7.06 5.31 0.42
N MET A 210 8.26 4.90 0.04
CA MET A 210 9.36 4.68 0.98
C MET A 210 10.71 5.22 0.50
N GLU A 211 11.63 5.37 1.44
CA GLU A 211 13.06 5.46 1.17
C GLU A 211 13.70 4.08 1.43
N ILE A 212 14.57 3.65 0.53
CA ILE A 212 15.30 2.39 0.64
C ILE A 212 16.72 2.72 1.08
N GLY A 213 17.04 2.39 2.33
CA GLY A 213 18.37 2.57 2.91
C GLY A 213 18.83 1.30 3.62
N GLU A 214 19.43 1.46 4.80
CA GLU A 214 19.71 0.34 5.71
C GLU A 214 18.42 -0.34 6.20
N ASN A 215 17.35 0.46 6.37
CA ASN A 215 15.99 0.00 6.63
C ASN A 215 15.06 0.52 5.53
N TYR A 216 13.89 -0.09 5.39
CA TYR A 216 12.80 0.46 4.60
C TYR A 216 12.06 1.50 5.43
N THR A 217 12.12 2.78 5.04
CA THR A 217 11.41 3.85 5.77
C THR A 217 10.14 4.22 5.02
N LEU A 218 8.99 3.83 5.57
CA LEU A 218 7.66 4.10 5.02
C LEU A 218 7.20 5.51 5.39
N TYR A 219 6.95 6.34 4.40
CA TYR A 219 6.42 7.70 4.59
C TYR A 219 4.93 7.80 4.26
N GLY A 220 4.43 6.92 3.40
CA GLY A 220 3.01 6.88 3.10
C GLY A 220 2.53 5.69 2.30
N THR A 221 1.23 5.66 2.06
CA THR A 221 0.55 4.64 1.25
C THR A 221 -0.18 5.29 0.08
N VAL A 222 -0.22 4.58 -1.05
CA VAL A 222 -0.99 5.00 -2.23
C VAL A 222 -2.49 4.97 -1.90
N SER A 223 -3.19 6.08 -2.12
CA SER A 223 -4.66 6.14 -1.98
C SER A 223 -5.32 6.15 -3.35
N ARG A 224 -5.03 7.13 -4.19
CA ARG A 224 -5.67 7.27 -5.51
C ARG A 224 -4.86 8.11 -6.49
N GLY A 225 -5.05 7.87 -7.78
CA GLY A 225 -4.42 8.63 -8.86
C GLY A 225 -5.35 8.83 -10.06
N SER A 226 -4.86 9.50 -11.09
CA SER A 226 -5.57 9.56 -12.37
C SER A 226 -5.64 8.19 -13.05
N ASN A 227 -6.72 7.98 -13.81
CA ASN A 227 -6.91 6.76 -14.58
C ASN A 227 -5.76 6.53 -15.58
N CYS A 228 -5.05 5.41 -15.42
CA CYS A 228 -3.86 5.09 -16.21
C CYS A 228 -4.11 4.89 -17.71
N GLN A 229 -5.32 4.47 -18.11
CA GLN A 229 -5.69 4.37 -19.53
C GLN A 229 -5.77 5.76 -20.17
N ILE A 230 -6.30 6.74 -19.42
CA ILE A 230 -6.33 8.13 -19.90
C ILE A 230 -4.91 8.71 -19.92
N MET A 231 -4.09 8.40 -18.91
CA MET A 231 -2.70 8.85 -18.84
C MET A 231 -1.85 8.37 -20.01
N LYS A 232 -2.10 7.19 -20.57
CA LYS A 232 -1.37 6.72 -21.77
C LYS A 232 -1.83 7.39 -23.05
N ASN A 233 -3.11 7.74 -23.14
CA ASN A 233 -3.62 8.41 -24.32
C ASN A 233 -3.18 9.88 -24.35
N ARG A 234 -2.16 10.20 -25.17
CA ARG A 234 -1.60 11.57 -25.29
C ARG A 234 -2.66 12.64 -25.54
N LYS A 235 -3.65 12.38 -26.39
CA LYS A 235 -4.71 13.35 -26.71
C LYS A 235 -5.62 13.59 -25.51
N ARG A 236 -6.06 12.53 -24.83
CA ARG A 236 -6.93 12.64 -23.65
C ARG A 236 -6.18 13.24 -22.46
N ARG A 237 -4.93 12.83 -22.22
CA ARG A 237 -4.06 13.40 -21.18
C ARG A 237 -3.85 14.90 -21.35
N ALA A 238 -3.67 15.39 -22.58
CA ALA A 238 -3.50 16.82 -22.85
C ALA A 238 -4.74 17.66 -22.47
N LEU A 239 -5.91 17.03 -22.34
CA LEU A 239 -7.16 17.66 -21.90
C LEU A 239 -7.38 17.52 -20.38
N MET A 240 -6.60 16.69 -19.70
CA MET A 240 -6.71 16.50 -18.25
C MET A 240 -5.91 17.56 -17.50
N LYS A 241 -6.50 18.06 -16.42
CA LYS A 241 -5.77 18.78 -15.38
C LYS A 241 -5.18 17.74 -14.43
N LEU A 242 -3.89 17.45 -14.56
CA LEU A 242 -3.17 16.58 -13.62
C LEU A 242 -3.11 17.25 -12.25
N ARG A 243 -3.53 16.51 -11.21
CA ARG A 243 -3.71 17.04 -9.86
C ARG A 243 -2.74 16.45 -8.84
N GLY A 244 -1.98 15.43 -9.23
CA GLY A 244 -1.08 14.67 -8.37
C GLY A 244 -1.76 13.38 -7.89
N ASN A 245 -0.98 12.31 -7.76
CA ASN A 245 -1.44 11.10 -7.06
C ASN A 245 -1.56 11.45 -5.57
N ILE A 246 -2.67 11.08 -4.94
CA ILE A 246 -2.91 11.30 -3.51
C ILE A 246 -2.42 10.07 -2.75
N ASN A 247 -1.65 10.34 -1.72
CA ASN A 247 -1.07 9.36 -0.81
C ASN A 247 -1.33 9.79 0.63
N ILE A 248 -1.38 8.84 1.55
CA ILE A 248 -1.63 9.10 2.97
C ILE A 248 -0.31 9.09 3.73
N LYS A 249 -0.06 10.12 4.55
CA LYS A 249 1.10 10.24 5.44
C LYS A 249 0.94 9.25 6.58
N ILE A 250 1.85 8.27 6.67
CA ILE A 250 1.64 7.17 7.63
C ILE A 250 1.90 7.59 9.09
N ASP A 251 2.74 8.61 9.29
CA ASP A 251 3.05 9.18 10.60
C ASP A 251 1.82 9.81 11.30
N SER A 252 0.83 10.26 10.53
CA SER A 252 -0.46 10.74 11.03
C SER A 252 -1.21 9.68 11.84
N TYR A 253 -0.89 8.40 11.60
CA TYR A 253 -1.51 7.24 12.24
C TYR A 253 -0.53 6.37 13.04
N ALA A 254 0.76 6.77 13.16
CA ALA A 254 1.79 5.95 13.80
C ALA A 254 1.44 5.52 15.24
N HIS A 255 0.81 6.39 16.03
CA HIS A 255 0.35 6.07 17.37
C HIS A 255 -0.70 4.95 17.41
N ILE A 256 -1.58 4.89 16.41
CA ILE A 256 -2.56 3.81 16.28
C ILE A 256 -1.86 2.55 15.80
N LEU A 257 -1.08 2.65 14.71
CA LEU A 257 -0.42 1.51 14.06
C LEU A 257 0.51 0.77 15.03
N CYS A 258 1.37 1.51 15.74
CA CYS A 258 2.30 0.94 16.72
C CYS A 258 1.60 0.39 17.97
N GLY A 259 0.34 0.77 18.22
CA GLY A 259 -0.45 0.28 19.33
C GLY A 259 -1.31 -0.95 19.02
N ILE A 260 -1.44 -1.34 17.75
CA ILE A 260 -2.21 -2.52 17.35
C ILE A 260 -1.71 -3.82 18.02
N PRO A 261 -0.39 -4.10 18.12
CA PRO A 261 0.11 -5.33 18.75
C PRO A 261 -0.36 -5.52 20.20
N ASP A 262 -0.50 -4.43 20.96
CA ASP A 262 -0.94 -4.47 22.37
C ASP A 262 -2.38 -5.01 22.50
N ILE A 263 -3.25 -4.77 21.50
CA ILE A 263 -4.62 -5.29 21.45
C ILE A 263 -4.61 -6.83 21.45
N PHE A 264 -3.59 -7.43 20.85
CA PHE A 264 -3.46 -8.88 20.67
C PHE A 264 -2.42 -9.52 21.60
N GLY A 265 -1.73 -8.73 22.43
CA GLY A 265 -0.65 -9.21 23.31
C GLY A 265 0.58 -9.69 22.53
N GLU A 266 0.94 -8.99 21.46
CA GLU A 266 2.03 -9.34 20.56
C GLU A 266 3.21 -8.36 20.64
N ASP A 267 4.37 -8.78 20.14
CA ASP A 267 5.57 -7.95 20.12
C ASP A 267 5.37 -6.72 19.23
N VAL A 268 5.85 -5.58 19.73
CA VAL A 268 5.79 -4.31 19.01
C VAL A 268 6.79 -4.31 17.83
N PRO A 269 6.37 -3.89 16.63
CA PRO A 269 7.26 -3.75 15.48
C PRO A 269 8.46 -2.85 15.75
N TYR A 270 9.58 -3.19 15.11
CA TYR A 270 10.78 -2.34 15.13
C TYR A 270 10.47 -0.91 14.65
N GLY A 271 11.02 0.11 15.32
CA GLY A 271 10.79 1.52 14.99
C GLY A 271 9.55 2.13 15.66
N CYS A 272 8.81 1.36 16.45
CA CYS A 272 7.66 1.84 17.22
C CYS A 272 7.99 2.29 18.64
N GLU A 273 9.25 2.25 19.08
CA GLU A 273 9.67 2.44 20.46
C GLU A 273 9.22 3.79 21.04
N ASN A 274 9.14 4.82 20.19
CA ASN A 274 8.72 6.18 20.58
C ASN A 274 7.19 6.38 20.58
N TRP A 275 6.41 5.38 20.19
CA TRP A 275 4.96 5.47 20.00
C TRP A 275 4.16 4.65 21.04
N ILE A 276 4.81 3.68 21.71
CA ILE A 276 4.18 2.71 22.65
C ILE A 276 3.44 3.38 23.82
N HIS A 277 3.91 4.54 24.31
CA HIS A 277 3.29 5.21 25.45
C HIS A 277 2.12 6.15 25.10
N LYS A 278 1.66 6.17 23.84
CA LYS A 278 0.61 7.09 23.36
C LYS A 278 -0.75 6.42 23.11
N LEU A 279 -0.90 5.15 23.43
CA LEU A 279 -2.20 4.49 23.47
C LEU A 279 -3.02 5.07 24.63
N ASP A 280 -3.80 6.12 24.35
CA ASP A 280 -5.04 6.31 25.10
C ASP A 280 -5.92 5.10 24.82
N ALA A 281 -6.54 4.55 25.85
CA ALA A 281 -7.23 3.27 25.85
C ALA A 281 -8.54 3.33 25.05
N SER A 282 -8.48 3.65 23.77
CA SER A 282 -9.62 3.69 22.88
C SER A 282 -9.33 2.87 21.63
N THR A 283 -9.77 1.61 21.69
CA THR A 283 -10.26 0.88 20.52
C THR A 283 -11.24 1.69 19.67
N ASN A 284 -11.70 2.85 20.15
CA ASN A 284 -12.56 3.80 19.44
C ASN A 284 -11.87 4.57 18.29
N GLN A 285 -10.60 4.28 17.95
CA GLN A 285 -9.93 4.84 16.77
C GLN A 285 -9.77 3.83 15.62
N LEU A 286 -10.12 2.56 15.85
CA LEU A 286 -9.94 1.46 14.92
C LEU A 286 -11.25 0.66 14.81
N ILE A 287 -11.66 0.33 13.59
CA ILE A 287 -12.77 -0.59 13.35
C ILE A 287 -12.15 -1.96 13.04
N ILE A 288 -12.46 -2.98 13.83
CA ILE A 288 -11.86 -4.32 13.75
C ILE A 288 -12.92 -5.33 13.29
N TYR A 289 -12.59 -6.11 12.27
CA TYR A 289 -13.40 -7.22 11.73
C TYR A 289 -12.58 -8.52 11.67
#